data_AF-A0A842QE85-F1
#
_entry.id   AF-A0A842QE85-F1
#
_cell.length_a   1.000
_cell.length_b   1.000
_cell.length_c   1.000
_cell.angle_alpha   90.00
_cell.angle_beta   90.00
_cell.angle_gamma   90.00
#
_symmetry.space_group_name_H-M   'P 1'
#
loop_
_entity.id
_entity.type
_entity.pdbx_description
1 polymer ?
#
loop_
_entity_poly.entity_id
_entity_poly.type
_entity_poly.pdbx_seq_one_letter_code
_entity_poly.pdbx_strand_id
1 'polypeptide(L)'
;MPMVELVAKRLLTRNPHIGLGVVDLIVLLWLFTNPYDNNRRQLSSMKNILKMTETIQSPTGRVNLTDEELTQVVLGSLKRLKEKQLIYIRSAGVHYIRATLTQKGIDLVESSLPSGVLRRVTEEFGDNP
;
A
#
# COMPACT_ATOMS: atom_id res chain seq x y z
N MET A 1 -10.00 6.30 -11.77
CA MET A 1 -8.81 6.06 -10.95
C MET A 1 -9.12 6.28 -9.47
N PRO A 2 -8.94 5.26 -8.61
CA PRO A 2 -9.12 5.38 -7.16
C PRO A 2 -8.28 6.51 -6.55
N MET A 3 -8.75 7.17 -5.47
CA MET A 3 -8.00 8.25 -4.83
C MET A 3 -6.65 7.74 -4.33
N VAL A 4 -6.60 6.52 -3.80
CA VAL A 4 -5.35 5.92 -3.32
C VAL A 4 -4.27 5.87 -4.41
N GLU A 5 -4.64 5.50 -5.64
CA GLU A 5 -3.68 5.41 -6.74
C GLU A 5 -3.22 6.80 -7.18
N LEU A 6 -4.12 7.79 -7.17
CA LEU A 6 -3.77 9.19 -7.48
C LEU A 6 -2.76 9.74 -6.46
N VAL A 7 -2.99 9.44 -5.19
CA VAL A 7 -2.13 9.88 -4.11
C VAL A 7 -0.78 9.15 -4.16
N ALA A 8 -0.76 7.86 -4.46
CA ALA A 8 0.47 7.09 -4.68
C ALA A 8 1.29 7.65 -5.86
N LYS A 9 0.65 7.96 -7.00
CA LYS A 9 1.31 8.60 -8.14
C LYS A 9 1.88 9.98 -7.76
N ARG A 10 1.14 10.78 -7.00
CA ARG A 10 1.61 12.09 -6.51
C ARG A 10 2.80 11.95 -5.56
N LEU A 11 2.78 10.98 -4.66
CA LEU A 11 3.89 10.69 -3.75
C LEU A 11 5.13 10.28 -4.54
N LEU A 12 4.97 9.46 -5.59
CA LEU A 12 6.07 9.08 -6.50
C LEU A 12 6.65 10.29 -7.24
N THR A 13 5.81 11.17 -7.79
CA THR A 13 6.26 12.39 -8.49
C THR A 13 7.07 13.30 -7.58
N ARG A 14 6.72 13.40 -6.29
CA ARG A 14 7.46 14.19 -5.30
C ARG A 14 8.76 13.53 -4.85
N ASN A 15 8.88 12.22 -5.04
CA ASN A 15 9.99 11.41 -4.54
C ASN A 15 10.53 10.48 -5.64
N PRO A 16 11.00 10.99 -6.79
CA PRO A 16 11.30 10.15 -7.96
C PRO A 16 12.47 9.18 -7.75
N HIS A 17 13.36 9.46 -6.79
CA HIS A 17 14.58 8.69 -6.56
C HIS A 17 14.49 7.64 -5.44
N ILE A 18 13.31 7.43 -4.85
CA ILE A 18 13.15 6.47 -3.74
C ILE A 18 13.31 5.01 -4.19
N GLY A 19 13.16 4.75 -5.49
CA GLY A 19 13.24 3.41 -6.08
C GLY A 19 12.08 2.52 -5.64
N LEU A 20 10.87 3.08 -5.58
CA LEU A 20 9.62 2.40 -5.27
C LEU A 20 8.61 2.64 -6.39
N GLY A 21 7.77 1.64 -6.67
CA GLY A 21 6.68 1.75 -7.64
C GLY A 21 5.38 2.25 -7.02
N VAL A 22 4.38 2.55 -7.86
CA VAL A 22 3.04 2.98 -7.42
C VAL A 22 2.42 1.97 -6.45
N VAL A 23 2.52 0.66 -6.75
CA VAL A 23 2.05 -0.41 -5.87
C VAL A 23 2.70 -0.35 -4.49
N ASP A 24 4.01 -0.06 -4.42
CA ASP A 24 4.72 0.06 -3.14
C ASP A 24 4.21 1.21 -2.30
N LEU A 25 3.88 2.32 -2.95
CA LEU A 25 3.34 3.48 -2.28
C LEU A 25 1.89 3.28 -1.86
N ILE A 26 1.10 2.51 -2.62
CA ILE A 26 -0.25 2.11 -2.21
C ILE A 26 -0.18 1.25 -0.93
N VAL A 27 0.72 0.27 -0.90
CA VAL A 27 0.95 -0.58 0.30
C VAL A 27 1.44 0.25 1.49
N LEU A 28 2.35 1.20 1.26
CA LEU A 28 2.84 2.11 2.30
C LEU A 28 1.72 2.99 2.86
N LEU A 29 0.88 3.57 2.00
CA LEU A 29 -0.27 4.39 2.39
C LEU A 29 -1.32 3.57 3.15
N TRP A 30 -1.53 2.31 2.77
CA TRP A 30 -2.42 1.43 3.50
C TRP A 30 -1.92 1.19 4.94
N LEU A 31 -0.63 0.90 5.11
CA LEU A 31 -0.01 0.74 6.42
C LEU A 31 -0.06 2.02 7.26
N PHE A 32 0.03 3.18 6.62
CA PHE A 32 -0.08 4.49 7.27
C PHE A 32 -1.46 4.77 7.84
N THR A 33 -2.49 4.41 7.08
CA THR A 33 -3.89 4.65 7.44
C THR A 33 -4.46 3.57 8.36
N ASN A 34 -3.83 2.40 8.40
CA ASN A 34 -4.23 1.26 9.23
C ASN A 34 -3.12 0.81 10.21
N PRO A 35 -2.55 1.72 11.03
CA PRO A 35 -1.34 1.46 11.82
C PRO A 35 -1.54 0.42 12.94
N TYR A 36 -2.81 0.19 13.34
CA TYR A 36 -3.19 -0.71 14.43
C TYR A 36 -4.07 -1.87 13.97
N ASP A 37 -4.20 -2.12 12.67
CA ASP A 37 -4.97 -3.25 12.19
C ASP A 37 -4.24 -4.56 12.54
N ASN A 38 -4.56 -5.03 13.75
CA ASN A 38 -4.12 -6.29 14.35
C ASN A 38 -4.82 -7.50 13.72
N ASN A 39 -5.73 -7.27 12.76
CA ASN A 39 -6.43 -8.36 12.13
C ASN A 39 -5.47 -9.20 11.31
N ARG A 40 -5.69 -10.52 11.34
CA ARG A 40 -5.03 -11.53 10.51
C ARG A 40 -5.22 -11.31 8.99
N ARG A 41 -5.81 -10.19 8.58
CA ARG A 41 -6.27 -9.87 7.22
C ARG A 41 -5.50 -8.72 6.54
N GLN A 42 -4.37 -8.24 7.09
CA GLN A 42 -3.57 -7.20 6.42
C GLN A 42 -3.30 -7.53 4.94
N LEU A 43 -2.88 -8.76 4.68
CA LEU A 43 -2.63 -9.24 3.32
C LEU A 43 -3.90 -9.17 2.45
N SER A 44 -5.04 -9.65 2.94
CA SER A 44 -6.31 -9.62 2.21
C SER A 44 -6.79 -8.20 1.93
N SER A 45 -6.67 -7.29 2.91
CA SER A 45 -7.08 -5.89 2.76
C SER A 45 -6.24 -5.17 1.72
N MET A 46 -4.90 -5.32 1.80
CA MET A 46 -3.99 -4.80 0.76
C MET A 46 -4.33 -5.34 -0.63
N LYS A 47 -4.62 -6.65 -0.74
CA LYS A 47 -5.05 -7.26 -2.00
C LYS A 47 -6.35 -6.64 -2.54
N ASN A 48 -7.36 -6.44 -1.71
CA ASN A 48 -8.63 -5.88 -2.14
C ASN A 48 -8.48 -4.47 -2.70
N ILE A 49 -7.67 -3.63 -2.05
CA ILE A 49 -7.35 -2.28 -2.55
C ILE A 49 -6.65 -2.36 -3.90
N LEU A 50 -5.63 -3.22 -4.03
CA LEU A 50 -4.92 -3.37 -5.30
C LEU A 50 -5.85 -3.81 -6.44
N LYS A 51 -6.85 -4.67 -6.17
CA LYS A 51 -7.84 -5.08 -7.17
C LYS A 51 -8.69 -3.92 -7.69
N MET A 52 -8.82 -2.84 -6.93
CA MET A 52 -9.57 -1.65 -7.33
C MET A 52 -8.75 -0.67 -8.17
N THR A 53 -7.42 -0.85 -8.24
CA THR A 53 -6.49 0.08 -8.90
C THR A 53 -6.30 -0.23 -10.38
N GLU A 54 -6.22 0.82 -11.20
CA GLU A 54 -5.97 0.73 -12.64
C GLU A 54 -4.57 0.19 -12.93
N THR A 55 -3.62 0.38 -12.00
CA THR A 55 -2.26 -0.16 -12.12
C THR A 55 -2.23 -1.70 -12.16
N ILE A 56 -3.21 -2.36 -11.54
CA ILE A 56 -3.32 -3.83 -11.50
C ILE A 56 -4.39 -4.35 -12.47
N GLN A 57 -5.39 -3.52 -12.80
CA GLN A 57 -6.42 -3.85 -13.77
C GLN A 57 -5.87 -3.79 -15.20
N SER A 58 -6.39 -4.67 -16.05
CA SER A 58 -6.23 -4.55 -17.49
C SER A 58 -6.95 -3.28 -18.02
N PRO A 59 -6.67 -2.83 -19.25
CA PRO A 59 -7.40 -1.71 -19.86
C PRO A 59 -8.94 -1.88 -19.92
N THR A 60 -9.44 -3.11 -19.74
CA THR A 60 -10.87 -3.43 -19.66
C THR A 60 -11.46 -3.35 -18.24
N GLY A 61 -10.68 -2.89 -17.25
CA GLY A 61 -11.08 -2.82 -15.84
C GLY A 61 -11.05 -4.16 -15.10
N ARG A 62 -10.69 -5.26 -15.77
CA ARG A 62 -10.60 -6.59 -15.17
C ARG A 62 -9.22 -6.83 -14.55
N VAL A 63 -9.19 -7.33 -13.32
CA VAL A 63 -7.97 -7.86 -12.70
C VAL A 63 -7.68 -9.24 -13.30
N ASN A 64 -6.56 -9.36 -14.02
CA ASN A 64 -6.15 -10.63 -14.64
C ASN A 64 -5.16 -11.43 -13.77
N LEU A 65 -4.91 -10.99 -12.54
CA LEU A 65 -4.06 -11.70 -11.58
C LEU A 65 -4.88 -12.66 -10.73
N THR A 66 -4.37 -13.87 -10.57
CA THR A 66 -4.83 -14.82 -9.55
C THR A 66 -4.57 -14.28 -8.14
N ASP A 67 -5.26 -14.83 -7.15
CA ASP A 67 -5.05 -14.43 -5.75
C ASP A 67 -3.62 -14.72 -5.24
N GLU A 68 -2.99 -15.77 -5.77
CA GLU A 68 -1.59 -16.11 -5.50
C GLU A 68 -0.62 -15.10 -6.13
N GLU A 69 -0.81 -14.73 -7.39
CA GLU A 69 0.01 -13.70 -8.04
C GLU A 69 -0.12 -12.35 -7.33
N LEU A 70 -1.34 -11.98 -6.95
CA LEU A 70 -1.56 -10.75 -6.20
C LEU A 70 -0.92 -10.81 -4.80
N THR A 71 -0.92 -11.98 -4.17
CA THR A 71 -0.17 -12.22 -2.93
C THR A 71 1.32 -11.99 -3.14
N GLN A 72 1.90 -12.52 -4.23
CA GLN A 72 3.32 -12.28 -4.55
C GLN A 72 3.64 -10.81 -4.83
N VAL A 73 2.72 -10.07 -5.47
CA VAL A 73 2.85 -8.63 -5.68
C VAL A 73 2.95 -7.89 -4.35
N VAL A 74 2.03 -8.16 -3.41
CA VAL A 74 2.05 -7.54 -2.07
C VAL A 74 3.32 -7.93 -1.30
N LEU A 75 3.71 -9.20 -1.31
CA LEU A 75 4.92 -9.67 -0.62
C LEU A 75 6.20 -9.04 -1.19
N GLY A 76 6.31 -8.96 -2.52
CA GLY A 76 7.42 -8.29 -3.19
C GLY A 76 7.48 -6.79 -2.84
N SER A 77 6.32 -6.16 -2.71
CA SER A 77 6.22 -4.77 -2.28
C SER A 77 6.69 -4.56 -0.84
N LEU A 78 6.19 -5.37 0.10
CA LEU A 78 6.62 -5.33 1.50
C LEU A 78 8.12 -5.60 1.65
N LYS A 79 8.68 -6.49 0.83
CA LYS A 79 10.13 -6.72 0.78
C LYS A 79 10.88 -5.43 0.39
N ARG A 80 10.49 -4.76 -0.70
CA ARG A 80 11.11 -3.49 -1.13
C ARG A 80 10.97 -2.39 -0.09
N LEU A 81 9.78 -2.24 0.51
CA LEU A 81 9.56 -1.26 1.57
C LEU A 81 10.45 -1.51 2.80
N LYS A 82 10.66 -2.78 3.16
CA LYS A 82 11.59 -3.19 4.22
C LYS A 82 13.03 -2.86 3.86
N GLU A 83 13.46 -3.17 2.63
CA GLU A 83 14.81 -2.84 2.12
C GLU A 83 15.08 -1.32 2.16
N LYS A 84 14.05 -0.49 1.95
CA LYS A 84 14.13 0.98 2.09
C LYS A 84 14.02 1.47 3.54
N GLN A 85 13.86 0.57 4.50
CA GLN A 85 13.68 0.84 5.94
C GLN A 85 12.44 1.68 6.25
N LEU A 86 11.39 1.59 5.43
CA LEU A 86 10.13 2.31 5.63
C LEU A 86 9.14 1.53 6.51
N ILE A 87 9.33 0.21 6.61
CA ILE A 87 8.51 -0.68 7.44
C ILE A 87 9.36 -1.68 8.24
N TYR A 88 8.81 -2.18 9.33
CA TYR A 88 9.21 -3.41 9.99
C TYR A 88 8.24 -4.54 9.61
N ILE A 89 8.76 -5.72 9.27
CA ILE A 89 7.96 -6.95 9.19
C ILE A 89 8.09 -7.64 10.55
N ARG A 90 7.00 -7.69 11.32
CA ARG A 90 6.93 -8.26 12.67
C ARG A 90 6.74 -9.77 12.65
N SER A 91 5.90 -10.26 11.73
CA SER A 91 5.71 -11.69 11.50
C SER A 91 5.28 -11.93 10.05
N ALA A 92 5.64 -13.09 9.52
CA ALA A 92 5.27 -13.54 8.18
C ALA A 92 5.06 -15.06 8.20
N GLY A 93 3.94 -15.50 7.62
CA GLY A 93 3.62 -16.90 7.36
C GLY A 93 2.97 -17.05 6.00
N VAL A 94 2.60 -18.28 5.62
CA VAL A 94 2.06 -18.60 4.29
C VAL A 94 0.77 -17.82 3.98
N HIS A 95 -0.05 -17.54 5.00
CA HIS A 95 -1.36 -16.90 4.84
C HIS A 95 -1.51 -15.56 5.58
N TYR A 96 -0.46 -15.08 6.24
CA TYR A 96 -0.53 -13.85 7.02
C TYR A 96 0.79 -13.10 7.00
N ILE A 97 0.70 -11.77 7.03
CA ILE A 97 1.83 -10.88 7.25
C ILE A 97 1.42 -9.80 8.24
N ARG A 98 2.36 -9.40 9.09
CA ARG A 98 2.19 -8.26 9.99
C ARG A 98 3.34 -7.29 9.76
N ALA A 99 3.04 -6.17 9.11
CA ALA A 99 3.96 -5.08 8.90
C ALA A 99 3.51 -3.82 9.67
N THR A 100 4.47 -3.00 10.08
CA THR A 100 4.23 -1.70 10.74
C THR A 100 5.19 -0.67 10.17
N LEU A 101 4.79 0.59 10.05
CA LEU A 101 5.69 1.64 9.61
C LEU A 101 6.89 1.83 10.57
N THR A 102 8.02 2.26 10.02
CA THR A 102 9.09 2.90 10.80
C THR A 102 8.83 4.40 10.90
N GLN A 103 9.58 5.10 11.75
CA GLN A 103 9.52 6.58 11.80
C GLN A 103 9.82 7.18 10.42
N LYS A 104 10.86 6.68 9.74
CA LYS A 104 11.21 7.08 8.37
C LYS A 104 10.04 6.88 7.37
N GLY A 105 9.27 5.80 7.53
CA GLY A 105 8.07 5.55 6.72
C GLY A 105 6.96 6.57 6.97
N ILE A 106 6.73 6.93 8.24
CA ILE A 106 5.78 7.96 8.65
C ILE A 106 6.22 9.32 8.07
N ASP A 107 7.47 9.71 8.32
CA ASP A 107 8.03 10.99 7.87
C ASP A 107 7.95 11.14 6.34
N LEU A 108 8.21 10.06 5.58
CA LEU A 108 8.08 10.07 4.13
C LEU A 108 6.64 10.41 3.71
N VAL A 109 5.64 9.80 4.33
CA VAL A 109 4.23 10.03 3.98
C VAL A 109 3.80 11.45 4.36
N GLU A 110 4.09 11.88 5.59
CA GLU A 110 3.67 13.19 6.11
C GLU A 110 4.36 14.36 5.40
N SER A 111 5.67 14.25 5.10
CA SER A 111 6.39 15.28 4.35
C SER A 111 5.94 15.35 2.88
N SER A 112 5.42 14.24 2.33
CA SER A 112 5.02 14.17 0.93
C SER A 112 3.58 14.61 0.67
N LEU A 113 2.69 14.50 1.66
CA LEU A 113 1.25 14.64 1.46
C LEU A 113 0.61 15.60 2.48
N PRO A 114 -0.22 16.57 2.05
CA PRO A 114 -0.98 17.40 2.96
C PRO A 114 -1.96 16.57 3.80
N SER A 115 -2.20 16.99 5.05
CA SER A 115 -3.12 16.33 5.99
C SER A 115 -4.53 16.10 5.42
N GLY A 116 -5.07 17.05 4.66
CA GLY A 116 -6.38 16.92 4.00
C GLY A 116 -6.44 15.81 2.95
N VAL A 117 -5.31 15.47 2.31
CA VAL A 117 -5.21 14.35 1.37
C VAL A 117 -5.16 13.03 2.13
N LEU A 118 -4.39 12.97 3.22
CA LEU A 118 -4.29 11.77 4.08
C LEU A 118 -5.65 11.37 4.65
N ARG A 119 -6.48 12.35 5.04
CA ARG A 119 -7.85 12.10 5.52
C ARG A 119 -8.72 11.39 4.47
N ARG A 120 -8.72 11.89 3.22
CA ARG A 120 -9.50 11.29 2.12
C ARG A 120 -9.05 9.88 1.78
N VAL A 121 -7.73 9.63 1.83
CA VAL A 121 -7.18 8.28 1.62
C VAL A 121 -7.60 7.32 2.74
N THR A 122 -7.63 7.81 3.98
CA THR A 122 -8.10 7.01 5.13
C THR A 122 -9.58 6.65 4.97
N GLU A 123 -10.42 7.57 4.52
CA GLU A 123 -11.84 7.32 4.23
C GLU A 123 -12.02 6.24 3.15
N GLU A 124 -11.28 6.30 2.04
CA GLU A 124 -11.33 5.28 0.96
C GLU A 124 -10.89 3.89 1.43
N PHE A 125 -9.99 3.81 2.41
CA PHE A 125 -9.58 2.53 2.99
C PHE A 125 -10.55 2.01 4.06
N GLY A 126 -11.28 2.88 4.74
CA GLY A 126 -12.24 2.54 5.79
C GLY A 126 -13.61 2.08 5.27
N ASP A 127 -14.03 2.57 4.10
CA ASP A 127 -15.32 2.24 3.47
C ASP A 127 -15.29 0.97 2.61
N ASN A 128 -14.37 0.04 2.86
CA ASN A 128 -14.30 -1.25 2.15
C ASN A 128 -15.11 -2.31 2.92
N PRO A 129 -16.35 -2.66 2.49
CA PRO A 129 -17.20 -3.66 3.17
C PRO A 129 -16.65 -5.09 3.12
#